data_AF-A0A944EQ37-F1
#
_entry.id   AF-A0A944EQ37-F1
#
_cell.length_a   1.000
_cell.length_b   1.000
_cell.length_c   1.000
_cell.angle_alpha   90.00
_cell.angle_beta   90.00
_cell.angle_gamma   90.00
#
_symmetry.space_group_name_H-M   'P 1'
#
loop_
_entity.id
_entity.type
_entity.pdbx_description
1 polymer ?
#
loop_
_entity_poly.entity_id
_entity_poly.type
_entity_poly.pdbx_seq_one_letter_code
_entity_poly.pdbx_strand_id
1 'polypeptide(L)'
;MRSFTVTAVLIASLASGGSLWAADRSASSSPAAGEANGTNVLVVGIDSRTGLSAQDKKRLHVGGKGCDCTDVMMVVHIAEDGRRMSVVSIPRDSYVEFADHAHARHFGKINGAFAHGGGDLTVRTVEKATGLRIDHYLETDFTGFADTVDRLGGAKVCTDKSLQDPGSGLDLAAGAHRLNGIHALRYVRARHLSPPGDLGRVRRQQRLLIEMLSRLRAEGAFANPVAAVRTALKLRTSVRTDPDTNLADLMKLGSRLRGLAADQTEFATVPISEFDHRVPQWGSTLLWDKDRSAALWAALRADRPIVGDRGIRPSMDVPVEIAPASLHLRVTDQEVASALRANGFVVEYVPRKPDEPGPAGPTVITYDPARARHAPTIAAALPGARLQPVAGHGQVFDIAVGSEATAVVKVVHDRSSVEGAPVHGDRLRCTTPDEPAG
;
A
#
# COMPACT_ATOMS: atom_id res chain seq x y z
N MET A 1 -14.22 3.24 51.22
CA MET A 1 -13.35 2.28 51.93
C MET A 1 -13.91 0.88 51.74
N ARG A 2 -13.08 -0.05 51.23
CA ARG A 2 -13.24 -1.52 51.17
C ARG A 2 -14.41 -2.01 50.26
N SER A 3 -14.22 -2.89 49.29
CA SER A 3 -13.28 -4.02 49.22
C SER A 3 -12.43 -4.01 47.94
N PHE A 4 -11.14 -3.78 48.15
CA PHE A 4 -10.07 -4.35 47.32
C PHE A 4 -10.03 -5.87 47.56
N THR A 5 -9.37 -6.59 46.65
CA THR A 5 -9.01 -8.02 46.70
C THR A 5 -10.05 -8.96 46.09
N VAL A 6 -9.95 -9.20 44.78
CA VAL A 6 -9.77 -10.53 44.16
C VAL A 6 -9.20 -10.30 42.76
N THR A 7 -8.27 -11.18 42.35
CA THR A 7 -7.72 -11.42 40.99
C THR A 7 -6.24 -11.10 40.85
N ALA A 8 -5.45 -11.73 41.71
CA ALA A 8 -4.02 -11.98 41.51
C ALA A 8 -3.83 -13.49 41.22
N VAL A 9 -4.29 -13.99 40.07
CA VAL A 9 -3.83 -15.26 39.46
C VAL A 9 -4.13 -15.18 37.95
N LEU A 10 -3.19 -14.64 37.18
CA LEU A 10 -2.96 -14.91 35.74
C LEU A 10 -1.75 -14.08 35.27
N ILE A 11 -0.70 -14.08 36.09
CA ILE A 11 0.48 -13.20 35.96
C ILE A 11 1.76 -13.99 35.62
N ALA A 12 1.68 -15.31 35.37
CA ALA A 12 2.89 -16.14 35.19
C ALA A 12 2.98 -16.94 33.87
N SER A 13 2.11 -16.69 32.87
CA SER A 13 2.12 -17.49 31.63
C SER A 13 1.99 -16.68 30.33
N LEU A 14 2.34 -15.39 30.38
CA LEU A 14 2.45 -14.54 29.19
C LEU A 14 3.90 -14.14 28.85
N ALA A 15 4.89 -14.65 29.61
CA ALA A 15 6.32 -14.40 29.39
C ALA A 15 7.12 -15.65 28.96
N SER A 16 6.47 -16.78 28.71
CA SER A 16 7.13 -18.06 28.41
C SER A 16 6.44 -18.75 27.24
N GLY A 17 6.73 -18.23 26.05
CA GLY A 17 6.20 -18.74 24.79
C GLY A 17 6.91 -18.14 23.57
N GLY A 18 8.24 -18.06 23.63
CA GLY A 18 9.09 -17.60 22.53
C GLY A 18 10.55 -17.81 22.87
N SER A 19 11.19 -18.76 22.19
CA SER A 19 12.60 -19.09 22.37
C SER A 19 13.52 -17.92 22.03
N LEU A 20 14.31 -17.47 23.02
CA LEU A 20 15.69 -16.98 22.94
C LEU A 20 16.13 -16.13 21.73
N TRP A 21 15.58 -14.93 21.55
CA TRP A 21 16.31 -13.80 20.91
C TRP A 21 15.89 -12.50 21.60
N ALA A 22 16.30 -12.33 22.86
CA ALA A 22 16.25 -11.02 23.52
C ALA A 22 17.51 -10.25 23.10
N ALA A 23 17.39 -9.41 22.07
CA ALA A 23 18.35 -8.33 21.88
C ALA A 23 17.94 -7.21 22.84
N ASP A 24 18.76 -6.98 23.86
CA ASP A 24 18.66 -5.82 24.73
C ASP A 24 18.58 -4.57 23.87
N ARG A 25 17.49 -3.80 24.00
CA ARG A 25 17.40 -2.44 23.51
C ARG A 25 18.36 -1.59 24.34
N SER A 26 19.65 -1.59 23.98
CA SER A 26 20.51 -0.49 24.36
C SER A 26 19.93 0.75 23.69
N ALA A 27 19.47 1.70 24.51
CA ALA A 27 19.03 3.02 24.09
C ALA A 27 20.20 3.76 23.44
N SER A 28 20.55 3.39 22.21
CA SER A 28 21.41 4.20 21.37
C SER A 28 20.54 5.30 20.78
N SER A 29 20.73 6.50 21.32
CA SER A 29 20.06 7.72 20.87
C SER A 29 20.32 7.93 19.38
N SER A 30 19.30 7.68 18.55
CA SER A 30 19.28 8.18 17.17
C SER A 30 19.23 9.71 17.22
N PRO A 31 20.06 10.43 16.44
CA PRO A 31 19.99 11.88 16.40
C PRO A 31 18.69 12.32 15.70
N ALA A 32 17.90 13.11 16.40
CA ALA A 32 16.81 13.97 15.89
C ALA A 32 15.61 13.28 15.20
N ALA A 33 15.06 12.21 15.78
CA ALA A 33 13.60 12.03 15.63
C ALA A 33 12.93 13.10 16.52
N GLY A 34 12.29 14.10 15.90
CA GLY A 34 11.51 15.09 16.66
C GLY A 34 10.45 14.40 17.52
N GLU A 35 10.10 14.97 18.67
CA GLU A 35 8.94 14.51 19.46
C GLU A 35 7.72 14.52 18.54
N ALA A 36 7.24 13.34 18.15
CA ALA A 36 6.03 13.22 17.37
C ALA A 36 4.85 13.51 18.31
N ASN A 37 4.03 14.49 17.95
CA ASN A 37 2.71 14.61 18.55
C ASN A 37 1.90 13.41 18.02
N GLY A 38 1.52 12.47 18.89
CA GLY A 38 0.80 11.24 18.51
C GLY A 38 1.54 9.94 18.86
N THR A 39 1.14 8.84 18.24
CA THR A 39 1.72 7.51 18.46
C THR A 39 1.86 6.76 17.15
N ASN A 40 3.06 6.28 16.86
CA ASN A 40 3.39 5.53 15.65
C ASN A 40 3.57 4.04 15.96
N VAL A 41 2.79 3.21 15.27
CA VAL A 41 2.88 1.75 15.36
C VAL A 41 3.36 1.21 14.02
N LEU A 42 4.48 0.49 14.00
CA LEU A 42 4.94 -0.23 12.82
C LEU A 42 4.28 -1.61 12.78
N VAL A 43 3.47 -1.87 11.77
CA VAL A 43 2.82 -3.16 11.53
C VAL A 43 3.53 -3.88 10.39
N VAL A 44 3.99 -5.11 10.65
CA VAL A 44 4.77 -5.91 9.73
C VAL A 44 4.14 -7.29 9.52
N GLY A 45 3.97 -7.66 8.25
CA GLY A 45 3.61 -9.01 7.83
C GLY A 45 4.83 -9.74 7.29
N ILE A 46 5.22 -10.84 7.92
CA ILE A 46 6.39 -11.64 7.51
C ILE A 46 6.00 -12.85 6.66
N ASP A 47 6.76 -13.09 5.59
CA ASP A 47 6.71 -14.32 4.80
C ASP A 47 7.62 -15.38 5.44
N SER A 48 7.32 -15.74 6.70
CA SER A 48 7.97 -16.87 7.33
C SER A 48 7.21 -18.15 7.02
N ARG A 49 7.92 -19.12 6.46
CA ARG A 49 7.42 -20.49 6.19
C ARG A 49 8.06 -21.51 7.11
N THR A 50 8.86 -21.04 8.06
CA THR A 50 9.59 -21.83 9.03
C THR A 50 8.61 -22.48 9.99
N GLY A 51 8.70 -23.80 10.15
CA GLY A 51 7.78 -24.56 11.02
C GLY A 51 6.42 -24.95 10.39
N LEU A 52 6.11 -24.53 9.15
CA LEU A 52 4.86 -24.96 8.48
C LEU A 52 4.94 -26.41 7.98
N SER A 53 3.91 -27.21 8.32
CA SER A 53 3.74 -28.56 7.78
C SER A 53 3.47 -28.55 6.28
N ALA A 54 3.67 -29.68 5.58
CA ALA A 54 3.31 -29.79 4.16
C ALA A 54 1.81 -29.53 3.91
N GLN A 55 0.96 -29.94 4.86
CA GLN A 55 -0.47 -29.69 4.83
C GLN A 55 -0.79 -28.20 4.97
N ASP A 56 -0.12 -27.50 5.89
CA ASP A 56 -0.31 -26.04 6.05
C ASP A 56 0.17 -25.26 4.84
N LYS A 57 1.30 -25.66 4.24
CA LYS A 57 1.79 -25.05 2.99
C LYS A 57 0.78 -25.18 1.86
N LYS A 58 0.16 -26.36 1.71
CA LYS A 58 -0.90 -26.59 0.73
C LYS A 58 -2.17 -25.79 1.05
N ARG A 59 -2.58 -25.78 2.32
CA ARG A 59 -3.79 -25.07 2.81
C ARG A 59 -3.69 -23.55 2.59
N LEU A 60 -2.55 -22.96 2.95
CA LEU A 60 -2.29 -21.53 2.83
C LEU A 60 -1.84 -21.10 1.42
N HIS A 61 -1.64 -22.06 0.50
CA HIS A 61 -1.11 -21.82 -0.85
C HIS A 61 0.25 -21.07 -0.80
N VAL A 62 1.17 -21.61 -0.01
CA VAL A 62 2.52 -21.05 0.21
C VAL A 62 3.57 -22.11 -0.13
N GLY A 63 4.02 -22.10 -1.39
CA GLY A 63 5.10 -22.97 -1.89
C GLY A 63 6.49 -22.34 -1.76
N GLY A 64 7.54 -23.13 -1.98
CA GLY A 64 8.94 -22.67 -2.05
C GLY A 64 9.64 -22.42 -0.71
N LYS A 65 10.90 -21.97 -0.76
CA LYS A 65 11.69 -21.55 0.42
C LYS A 65 11.19 -20.18 0.89
N GLY A 66 10.96 -20.00 2.19
CA GLY A 66 10.69 -18.68 2.77
C GLY A 66 11.91 -17.78 2.63
N CYS A 67 11.71 -16.47 2.50
CA CYS A 67 12.78 -15.48 2.47
C CYS A 67 13.10 -14.93 3.86
N ASP A 68 12.25 -15.19 4.86
CA ASP A 68 12.21 -14.46 6.15
C ASP A 68 12.30 -12.95 5.90
N CYS A 69 11.48 -12.48 4.95
CA CYS A 69 11.40 -11.08 4.55
C CYS A 69 9.98 -10.54 4.81
N THR A 70 9.85 -9.23 4.91
CA THR A 70 8.55 -8.59 5.11
C THR A 70 7.83 -8.39 3.78
N ASP A 71 6.57 -8.80 3.70
CA ASP A 71 5.73 -8.62 2.51
C ASP A 71 4.72 -7.47 2.69
N VAL A 72 4.51 -7.06 3.95
CA VAL A 72 3.66 -5.94 4.36
C VAL A 72 4.42 -5.12 5.38
N MET A 73 4.50 -3.81 5.16
CA MET A 73 4.97 -2.84 6.14
C MET A 73 4.03 -1.63 6.10
N MET A 74 3.47 -1.29 7.26
CA MET A 74 2.59 -0.14 7.41
C MET A 74 2.96 0.64 8.67
N VAL A 75 3.08 1.96 8.55
CA VAL A 75 3.12 2.85 9.71
C VAL A 75 1.69 3.28 10.00
N VAL A 76 1.20 2.97 11.19
CA VAL A 76 -0.08 3.43 11.72
C VAL A 76 0.22 4.59 12.67
N HIS A 77 -0.10 5.80 12.24
CA HIS A 77 -0.02 6.99 13.07
C HIS A 77 -1.38 7.25 13.69
N ILE A 78 -1.43 7.38 15.01
CA ILE A 78 -2.64 7.74 15.77
C ILE A 78 -2.39 9.13 16.35
N ALA A 79 -3.23 10.08 15.92
CA ALA A 79 -3.17 11.47 16.37
C ALA A 79 -3.28 11.56 17.89
N GLU A 80 -2.63 12.56 18.49
CA GLU A 80 -2.59 12.74 19.93
C GLU A 80 -4.00 12.90 20.53
N ASP A 81 -4.88 13.58 19.79
CA ASP A 81 -6.28 13.80 20.17
C ASP A 81 -7.16 12.55 19.99
N GLY A 82 -6.65 11.47 19.39
CA GLY A 82 -7.38 10.23 19.12
C GLY A 82 -8.48 10.37 18.06
N ARG A 83 -8.54 11.48 17.32
CA ARG A 83 -9.60 11.77 16.33
C ARG A 83 -9.20 11.45 14.90
N ARG A 84 -7.96 11.02 14.67
CA ARG A 84 -7.45 10.61 13.37
C ARG A 84 -6.50 9.45 13.48
N MET A 85 -6.57 8.55 12.50
CA MET A 85 -5.58 7.50 12.30
C MET A 85 -5.15 7.48 10.85
N SER A 86 -3.85 7.59 10.59
CA SER A 86 -3.29 7.56 9.25
C SER A 86 -2.47 6.28 9.08
N VAL A 87 -2.83 5.44 8.10
CA VAL A 87 -2.15 4.20 7.78
C VAL A 87 -1.38 4.39 6.48
N VAL A 88 -0.05 4.43 6.59
CA VAL A 88 0.84 4.59 5.44
C VAL A 88 1.54 3.28 5.14
N SER A 89 1.25 2.70 3.98
CA SER A 89 1.90 1.49 3.49
C SER A 89 3.25 1.81 2.87
N ILE A 90 4.29 1.10 3.31
CA ILE A 90 5.64 1.15 2.76
C ILE A 90 5.84 -0.05 1.83
N PRO A 91 6.00 0.16 0.51
CA PRO A 91 6.24 -0.94 -0.41
C PRO A 91 7.51 -1.72 -0.04
N ARG A 92 7.43 -3.05 -0.04
CA ARG A 92 8.52 -3.95 0.36
C ARG A 92 9.82 -3.78 -0.44
N ASP A 93 9.69 -3.40 -1.71
CA ASP A 93 10.80 -3.18 -2.64
C ASP A 93 11.34 -1.73 -2.60
N SER A 94 10.94 -0.91 -1.62
CA SER A 94 11.46 0.45 -1.43
C SER A 94 12.97 0.43 -1.25
N TYR A 95 13.69 1.17 -2.08
CA TYR A 95 15.14 1.30 -2.02
C TYR A 95 15.52 2.36 -0.99
N VAL A 96 16.03 1.91 0.15
CA VAL A 96 16.36 2.79 1.29
C VAL A 96 17.73 2.46 1.83
N GLU A 97 18.32 3.42 2.54
CA GLU A 97 19.51 3.18 3.33
C GLU A 97 19.12 2.40 4.60
N PHE A 98 19.80 1.29 4.87
CA PHE A 98 19.57 0.56 6.11
C PHE A 98 20.14 1.34 7.30
N ALA A 99 19.54 1.14 8.48
CA ALA A 99 20.16 1.60 9.71
C ALA A 99 21.49 0.86 9.93
N ASP A 100 22.40 1.51 10.67
CA ASP A 100 23.73 0.97 10.95
C ASP A 100 23.58 -0.40 11.66
N HIS A 101 24.18 -1.45 11.11
CA HIS A 101 24.16 -2.82 11.64
C HIS A 101 25.47 -3.55 11.31
N ALA A 102 25.54 -4.85 11.60
CA ALA A 102 26.77 -5.67 11.53
C ALA A 102 27.52 -5.66 10.18
N HIS A 103 26.92 -5.10 9.13
CA HIS A 103 27.55 -4.82 7.85
C HIS A 103 27.47 -3.31 7.58
N ALA A 104 28.54 -2.74 7.03
CA ALA A 104 28.68 -1.32 6.75
C ALA A 104 27.43 -0.70 6.10
N ARG A 105 27.30 0.64 6.22
CA ARG A 105 26.21 1.42 5.60
C ARG A 105 26.00 1.01 4.16
N HIS A 106 24.78 0.59 3.85
CA HIS A 106 24.40 0.20 2.50
C HIS A 106 22.92 0.44 2.25
N PHE A 107 22.58 0.45 0.97
CA PHE A 107 21.21 0.56 0.49
C PHE A 107 20.72 -0.81 0.02
N GLY A 108 19.43 -1.03 0.18
CA GLY A 108 18.77 -2.25 -0.26
C GLY A 108 17.27 -2.11 -0.25
N LYS A 109 16.59 -3.20 -0.59
CA LYS A 109 15.13 -3.28 -0.47
C LYS A 109 14.77 -3.33 1.01
N ILE A 110 13.90 -2.44 1.45
CA ILE A 110 13.55 -2.29 2.88
C ILE A 110 13.08 -3.60 3.54
N ASN A 111 12.47 -4.52 2.79
CA ASN A 111 12.06 -5.82 3.32
C ASN A 111 13.21 -6.75 3.73
N GLY A 112 14.42 -6.50 3.22
CA GLY A 112 15.63 -7.22 3.60
C GLY A 112 16.07 -6.90 5.02
N ALA A 113 15.68 -5.75 5.59
CA ALA A 113 16.08 -5.35 6.95
C ALA A 113 15.73 -6.42 7.99
N PHE A 114 14.58 -7.08 7.85
CA PHE A 114 14.17 -8.17 8.73
C PHE A 114 15.08 -9.40 8.61
N ALA A 115 15.48 -9.78 7.40
CA ALA A 115 16.39 -10.90 7.20
C ALA A 115 17.80 -10.62 7.78
N HIS A 116 18.21 -9.35 7.85
CA HIS A 116 19.53 -8.95 8.36
C HIS A 116 19.58 -8.74 9.89
N GLY A 117 18.47 -8.33 10.51
CA GLY A 117 18.47 -7.97 11.94
C GLY A 117 17.11 -8.00 12.62
N GLY A 118 16.16 -8.75 12.07
CA GLY A 118 14.83 -8.96 12.62
C GLY A 118 14.00 -7.67 12.74
N GLY A 119 13.07 -7.67 13.70
CA GLY A 119 12.21 -6.51 13.97
C GLY A 119 12.98 -5.25 14.36
N ASP A 120 14.09 -5.37 15.11
CA ASP A 120 14.90 -4.22 15.54
C ASP A 120 15.48 -3.44 14.35
N LEU A 121 16.20 -4.14 13.46
CA LEU A 121 16.77 -3.49 12.28
C LEU A 121 15.68 -2.96 11.34
N THR A 122 14.54 -3.64 11.27
CA THR A 122 13.37 -3.17 10.51
C THR A 122 12.86 -1.84 11.05
N VAL A 123 12.64 -1.73 12.36
CA VAL A 123 12.21 -0.49 13.02
C VAL A 123 13.21 0.63 12.77
N ARG A 124 14.50 0.42 13.10
CA ARG A 124 15.53 1.46 12.94
C ARG A 124 15.68 1.91 11.48
N THR A 125 15.52 1.01 10.53
CA THR A 125 15.55 1.35 9.09
C THR A 125 14.34 2.17 8.68
N VAL A 126 13.14 1.84 9.17
CA VAL A 126 11.92 2.66 8.92
C VAL A 126 12.06 4.03 9.59
N GLU A 127 12.55 4.12 10.82
CA GLU A 127 12.79 5.39 11.50
C GLU A 127 13.79 6.25 10.74
N LYS A 128 14.90 5.66 10.26
CA LYS A 128 15.90 6.36 9.44
C LYS A 128 15.32 6.85 8.11
N ALA A 129 14.53 6.01 7.42
CA ALA A 129 13.97 6.35 6.11
C ALA A 129 12.87 7.41 6.19
N THR A 130 12.10 7.43 7.28
CA THR A 130 10.92 8.31 7.43
C THR A 130 11.17 9.53 8.31
N GLY A 131 12.13 9.45 9.23
CA GLY A 131 12.33 10.40 10.32
C GLY A 131 11.21 10.37 11.36
N LEU A 132 10.37 9.33 11.39
CA LEU A 132 9.40 9.10 12.46
C LEU A 132 10.06 8.30 13.58
N ARG A 133 9.67 8.53 14.82
CA ARG A 133 9.91 7.61 15.93
C ARG A 133 8.82 6.55 15.92
N ILE A 134 9.18 5.27 16.00
CA ILE A 134 8.22 4.17 16.14
C ILE A 134 8.09 3.83 17.63
N ASP A 135 6.88 3.97 18.16
CA ASP A 135 6.59 3.72 19.58
C ASP A 135 6.30 2.25 19.86
N HIS A 136 5.65 1.57 18.90
CA HIS A 136 5.26 0.17 19.03
C HIS A 136 5.52 -0.60 17.74
N TYR A 137 5.84 -1.89 17.87
CA TYR A 137 6.03 -2.80 16.75
C TYR A 137 5.08 -4.00 16.87
N LEU A 138 4.33 -4.28 15.80
CA LEU A 138 3.43 -5.41 15.69
C LEU A 138 3.82 -6.27 14.50
N GLU A 139 3.98 -7.58 14.72
CA GLU A 139 4.37 -8.55 13.71
C GLU A 139 3.34 -9.68 13.60
N THR A 140 3.02 -10.08 12.37
CA THR A 140 2.20 -11.26 12.11
C THR A 140 2.78 -12.07 10.95
N ASP A 141 2.65 -13.40 11.03
CA ASP A 141 2.88 -14.30 9.89
C ASP A 141 1.56 -14.62 9.18
N PHE A 142 1.61 -15.52 8.19
CA PHE A 142 0.43 -15.95 7.43
C PHE A 142 -0.62 -16.68 8.27
N THR A 143 -0.19 -17.48 9.25
CA THR A 143 -1.10 -18.23 10.12
C THR A 143 -1.75 -17.27 11.10
N GLY A 144 -0.98 -16.41 11.74
CA GLY A 144 -1.46 -15.37 12.63
C GLY A 144 -2.47 -14.45 11.95
N PHE A 145 -2.20 -14.06 10.70
CA PHE A 145 -3.12 -13.26 9.91
C PHE A 145 -4.45 -14.00 9.65
N ALA A 146 -4.37 -15.24 9.16
CA ALA A 146 -5.57 -16.03 8.84
C ALA A 146 -6.42 -16.27 10.11
N ASP A 147 -5.77 -16.67 11.21
CA ASP A 147 -6.41 -16.89 12.50
C ASP A 147 -7.07 -15.62 13.04
N THR A 148 -6.42 -14.47 12.88
CA THR A 148 -6.98 -13.16 13.28
C THR A 148 -8.28 -12.89 12.55
N VAL A 149 -8.28 -13.04 11.22
CA VAL A 149 -9.48 -12.83 10.39
C VAL A 149 -10.59 -13.79 10.81
N ASP A 150 -10.30 -15.07 11.01
CA ASP A 150 -11.30 -16.07 11.42
C ASP A 150 -11.88 -15.76 12.80
N ARG A 151 -11.04 -15.36 13.77
CA ARG A 151 -11.47 -15.01 15.14
C ARG A 151 -12.32 -13.75 15.22
N LEU A 152 -12.23 -12.87 14.22
CA LEU A 152 -13.08 -11.68 14.07
C LEU A 152 -14.36 -11.96 13.28
N GLY A 153 -14.60 -13.21 12.85
CA GLY A 153 -15.79 -13.60 12.09
C GLY A 153 -15.67 -13.35 10.58
N GLY A 154 -14.43 -13.36 10.05
CA GLY A 154 -14.13 -13.11 8.65
C GLY A 154 -14.14 -11.63 8.28
N ALA A 155 -13.69 -11.33 7.07
CA ALA A 155 -13.59 -9.98 6.52
C ALA A 155 -14.53 -9.79 5.33
N LYS A 156 -15.28 -8.68 5.32
CA LYS A 156 -16.10 -8.29 4.17
C LYS A 156 -15.18 -7.71 3.09
N VAL A 157 -15.34 -8.12 1.84
CA VAL A 157 -14.66 -7.51 0.70
C VAL A 157 -15.65 -7.33 -0.43
N CYS A 158 -15.44 -6.30 -1.25
CA CYS A 158 -16.23 -6.04 -2.43
C CYS A 158 -15.32 -5.86 -3.63
N THR A 159 -15.72 -6.47 -4.74
CA THR A 159 -15.00 -6.38 -6.00
C THR A 159 -15.99 -6.17 -7.14
N ASP A 160 -15.68 -5.23 -8.03
CA ASP A 160 -16.46 -4.89 -9.22
C ASP A 160 -16.30 -5.95 -10.33
N LYS A 161 -15.18 -6.68 -10.29
CA LYS A 161 -14.81 -7.69 -11.29
C LYS A 161 -14.46 -9.01 -10.62
N SER A 162 -14.50 -10.08 -11.41
CA SER A 162 -13.93 -11.36 -10.99
C SER A 162 -12.42 -11.21 -10.80
N LEU A 163 -11.90 -11.69 -9.68
CA LEU A 163 -10.48 -11.68 -9.34
C LEU A 163 -9.98 -13.11 -9.30
N GLN A 164 -9.08 -13.44 -10.23
CA GLN A 164 -8.45 -14.75 -10.31
C GLN A 164 -6.93 -14.55 -10.32
N ASP A 165 -6.25 -15.12 -9.33
CA ASP A 165 -4.80 -15.10 -9.24
C ASP A 165 -4.29 -16.49 -8.84
N PRO A 166 -3.88 -17.32 -9.82
CA PRO A 166 -3.36 -18.66 -9.55
C PRO A 166 -2.16 -18.68 -8.59
N GLY A 167 -1.37 -17.59 -8.59
CA GLY A 167 -0.20 -17.45 -7.72
C GLY A 167 -0.53 -17.42 -6.22
N SER A 168 -1.61 -16.74 -5.84
CA SER A 168 -2.15 -16.78 -4.47
C SER A 168 -3.21 -17.86 -4.27
N GLY A 169 -3.81 -18.38 -5.35
CA GLY A 169 -4.96 -19.27 -5.31
C GLY A 169 -6.27 -18.52 -5.09
N LEU A 170 -6.30 -17.20 -5.31
CA LEU A 170 -7.51 -16.39 -5.26
C LEU A 170 -8.41 -16.75 -6.45
N ASP A 171 -9.66 -17.05 -6.14
CA ASP A 171 -10.76 -17.14 -7.09
C ASP A 171 -11.97 -16.51 -6.42
N LEU A 172 -12.36 -15.33 -6.88
CA LEU A 172 -13.42 -14.53 -6.27
C LEU A 172 -14.26 -13.88 -7.37
N ALA A 173 -15.54 -14.23 -7.45
CA ALA A 173 -16.47 -13.61 -8.39
C ALA A 173 -16.68 -12.11 -8.08
N ALA A 174 -17.24 -11.37 -9.04
CA ALA A 174 -17.71 -10.00 -8.78
C ALA A 174 -18.78 -9.99 -7.67
N GLY A 175 -18.81 -8.95 -6.85
CA GLY A 175 -19.78 -8.76 -5.77
C GLY A 175 -19.17 -8.60 -4.38
N ALA A 176 -20.05 -8.68 -3.36
CA ALA A 176 -19.69 -8.61 -1.96
C ALA A 176 -19.52 -10.01 -1.36
N HIS A 177 -18.42 -10.25 -0.67
CA HIS A 177 -18.06 -11.54 -0.11
C HIS A 177 -17.62 -11.41 1.34
N ARG A 178 -17.85 -12.45 2.14
CA ARG A 178 -17.25 -12.59 3.46
C ARG A 178 -16.15 -13.65 3.40
N LEU A 179 -14.90 -13.21 3.47
CA LEU A 179 -13.74 -14.07 3.39
C LEU A 179 -13.37 -14.60 4.78
N ASN A 180 -13.13 -15.90 4.87
CA ASN A 180 -12.40 -16.49 5.99
C ASN A 180 -10.90 -16.17 5.88
N GLY A 181 -10.11 -16.53 6.89
CA GLY A 181 -8.69 -16.18 6.99
C GLY A 181 -7.86 -16.63 5.81
N ILE A 182 -8.12 -17.84 5.29
CA ILE A 182 -7.40 -18.35 4.11
C ILE A 182 -7.77 -17.52 2.87
N HIS A 183 -9.06 -17.28 2.61
CA HIS A 183 -9.46 -16.50 1.43
C HIS A 183 -9.03 -15.03 1.53
N ALA A 184 -9.05 -14.45 2.73
CA ALA A 184 -8.53 -13.12 2.99
C ALA A 184 -7.02 -13.06 2.71
N LEU A 185 -6.27 -14.09 3.11
CA LEU A 185 -4.83 -14.18 2.87
C LEU A 185 -4.55 -14.25 1.36
N ARG A 186 -5.32 -15.04 0.61
CA ARG A 186 -5.23 -15.10 -0.86
C ARG A 186 -5.53 -13.74 -1.48
N TYR A 187 -6.58 -13.07 -1.02
CA TYR A 187 -6.99 -11.75 -1.50
C TYR A 187 -5.88 -10.69 -1.34
N VAL A 188 -5.26 -10.60 -0.17
CA VAL A 188 -4.18 -9.62 0.10
C VAL A 188 -2.82 -10.03 -0.44
N ARG A 189 -2.63 -11.29 -0.84
CA ARG A 189 -1.42 -11.78 -1.52
C ARG A 189 -1.51 -11.74 -3.04
N ALA A 190 -2.70 -11.56 -3.60
CA ALA A 190 -2.89 -11.60 -5.05
C ALA A 190 -2.08 -10.50 -5.77
N ARG A 191 -1.25 -10.91 -6.74
CA ARG A 191 -0.30 -10.03 -7.47
C ARG A 191 -0.59 -9.93 -8.97
N HIS A 192 -1.09 -11.01 -9.58
CA HIS A 192 -1.30 -11.09 -11.03
C HIS A 192 -2.75 -10.76 -11.43
N LEU A 193 -3.32 -9.76 -10.76
CA LEU A 193 -4.62 -9.20 -11.13
C LEU A 193 -4.41 -8.09 -12.17
N SER A 194 -5.48 -7.60 -12.79
CA SER A 194 -5.42 -6.49 -13.74
C SER A 194 -5.99 -5.21 -13.11
N PRO A 195 -5.20 -4.11 -13.01
CA PRO A 195 -3.79 -4.01 -13.38
C PRO A 195 -2.86 -4.77 -12.43
N PRO A 196 -1.75 -5.34 -12.94
CA PRO A 196 -0.81 -6.09 -12.11
C PRO A 196 0.07 -5.16 -11.29
N GLY A 197 0.39 -5.56 -10.07
CA GLY A 197 1.40 -4.88 -9.27
C GLY A 197 1.12 -4.84 -7.77
N ASP A 198 2.15 -4.35 -7.07
CA ASP A 198 2.18 -4.26 -5.61
C ASP A 198 1.26 -3.15 -5.06
N LEU A 199 0.93 -2.12 -5.83
CA LEU A 199 0.06 -1.02 -5.38
C LEU A 199 -1.42 -1.42 -5.28
N GLY A 200 -1.97 -2.07 -6.31
CA GLY A 200 -3.28 -2.69 -6.23
C GLY A 200 -3.38 -3.69 -5.05
N ARG A 201 -2.28 -4.39 -4.74
CA ARG A 201 -2.19 -5.23 -3.54
C ARG A 201 -2.28 -4.42 -2.25
N VAL A 202 -1.54 -3.32 -2.16
CA VAL A 202 -1.61 -2.39 -1.03
C VAL A 202 -3.05 -1.88 -0.83
N ARG A 203 -3.77 -1.52 -1.90
CA ARG A 203 -5.18 -1.10 -1.77
C ARG A 203 -6.08 -2.19 -1.24
N ARG A 204 -5.91 -3.44 -1.68
CA ARG A 204 -6.64 -4.58 -1.12
C ARG A 204 -6.35 -4.77 0.36
N GLN A 205 -5.10 -4.59 0.78
CA GLN A 205 -4.72 -4.66 2.21
C GLN A 205 -5.38 -3.54 3.02
N GLN A 206 -5.40 -2.31 2.51
CA GLN A 206 -6.05 -1.18 3.18
C GLN A 206 -7.57 -1.36 3.28
N ARG A 207 -8.22 -1.86 2.21
CA ARG A 207 -9.66 -2.23 2.23
C ARG A 207 -9.96 -3.29 3.28
N LEU A 208 -9.13 -4.34 3.35
CA LEU A 208 -9.29 -5.37 4.37
C LEU A 208 -9.11 -4.79 5.79
N LEU A 209 -8.10 -3.95 5.98
CA LEU A 209 -7.79 -3.36 7.26
C LEU A 209 -8.93 -2.47 7.77
N ILE A 210 -9.51 -1.62 6.92
CA ILE A 210 -10.66 -0.78 7.33
C ILE A 210 -11.88 -1.64 7.69
N GLU A 211 -12.13 -2.74 7.00
CA GLU A 211 -13.22 -3.67 7.32
C GLU A 211 -12.97 -4.40 8.66
N MET A 212 -11.72 -4.79 8.94
CA MET A 212 -11.32 -5.38 10.22
C MET A 212 -11.44 -4.38 11.38
N LEU A 213 -11.00 -3.14 11.19
CA LEU A 213 -11.18 -2.04 12.15
C LEU A 213 -12.65 -1.79 12.45
N SER A 214 -13.49 -1.81 11.42
CA SER A 214 -14.95 -1.65 11.55
C SER A 214 -15.56 -2.78 12.37
N ARG A 215 -15.10 -4.02 12.16
CA ARG A 215 -15.53 -5.17 12.94
C ARG A 215 -15.10 -5.09 14.41
N LEU A 216 -13.85 -4.72 14.67
CA LEU A 216 -13.33 -4.51 16.03
C LEU A 216 -14.13 -3.44 16.78
N ARG A 217 -14.48 -2.34 16.10
CA ARG A 217 -15.36 -1.29 16.65
C ARG A 217 -16.75 -1.83 16.96
N ALA A 218 -17.36 -2.58 16.04
CA ALA A 218 -18.69 -3.18 16.23
C ALA A 218 -18.72 -4.20 17.39
N GLU A 219 -17.63 -4.93 17.64
CA GLU A 219 -17.48 -5.80 18.81
C GLU A 219 -17.18 -5.04 20.12
N GLY A 220 -17.06 -3.72 20.06
CA GLY A 220 -16.79 -2.86 21.21
C GLY A 220 -15.34 -2.87 21.67
N ALA A 221 -14.40 -3.35 20.86
CA ALA A 221 -12.99 -3.52 21.24
C ALA A 221 -12.29 -2.22 21.66
N PHE A 222 -12.79 -1.05 21.23
CA PHE A 222 -12.24 0.27 21.57
C PHE A 222 -13.08 1.00 22.65
N ALA A 223 -14.33 0.61 22.83
CA ALA A 223 -15.27 1.29 23.72
C ALA A 223 -15.41 0.61 25.08
N ASN A 224 -15.35 -0.72 25.10
CA ASN A 224 -15.66 -1.54 26.28
C ASN A 224 -14.39 -2.26 26.78
N PRO A 225 -13.96 -2.05 28.04
CA PRO A 225 -12.74 -2.63 28.57
C PRO A 225 -12.77 -4.17 28.64
N VAL A 226 -13.93 -4.77 28.91
CA VAL A 226 -14.09 -6.24 28.92
C VAL A 226 -13.99 -6.80 27.50
N ALA A 227 -14.62 -6.13 26.53
CA ALA A 227 -14.52 -6.53 25.12
C ALA A 227 -13.08 -6.35 24.60
N ALA A 228 -12.41 -5.26 24.96
CA ALA A 228 -11.02 -4.99 24.62
C ALA A 228 -10.09 -6.10 25.13
N VAL A 229 -10.19 -6.46 26.41
CA VAL A 229 -9.40 -7.57 27.00
C VAL A 229 -9.73 -8.90 26.31
N ARG A 230 -11.01 -9.19 26.05
CA ARG A 230 -11.41 -10.41 25.33
C ARG A 230 -10.80 -10.46 23.94
N THR A 231 -10.81 -9.36 23.21
CA THR A 231 -10.21 -9.26 21.87
C THR A 231 -8.70 -9.38 21.92
N ALA A 232 -8.03 -8.71 22.86
CA ALA A 232 -6.58 -8.85 23.06
C ALA A 232 -6.19 -10.31 23.35
N LEU A 233 -6.92 -10.99 24.24
CA LEU A 233 -6.71 -12.41 24.54
C LEU A 233 -7.00 -13.33 23.34
N LYS A 234 -8.01 -13.01 22.54
CA LYS A 234 -8.31 -13.72 21.28
C LYS A 234 -7.16 -13.60 20.28
N LEU A 235 -6.49 -12.44 20.20
CA LEU A 235 -5.48 -12.15 19.18
C LEU A 235 -4.04 -12.39 19.63
N ARG A 236 -3.80 -12.65 20.93
CA ARG A 236 -2.45 -12.77 21.51
C ARG A 236 -1.52 -13.79 20.83
N THR A 237 -2.08 -14.87 20.28
CA THR A 237 -1.29 -15.94 19.65
C THR A 237 -1.02 -15.67 18.18
N SER A 238 -1.66 -14.65 17.63
CA SER A 238 -1.68 -14.33 16.21
C SER A 238 -0.81 -13.12 15.87
N VAL A 239 -0.47 -12.29 16.87
CA VAL A 239 0.33 -11.09 16.72
C VAL A 239 1.44 -11.10 17.77
N ARG A 240 2.67 -10.88 17.33
CA ARG A 240 3.83 -10.65 18.19
C ARG A 240 4.03 -9.14 18.36
N THR A 241 4.45 -8.73 19.55
CA THR A 241 4.76 -7.34 19.86
C THR A 241 6.22 -7.20 20.27
N ASP A 242 6.78 -6.00 20.20
CA ASP A 242 8.09 -5.76 20.81
C ASP A 242 8.03 -5.89 22.35
N PRO A 243 9.18 -6.13 23.01
CA PRO A 243 9.24 -6.31 24.47
C PRO A 243 8.69 -5.13 25.28
N ASP A 244 8.74 -3.92 24.72
CA ASP A 244 8.30 -2.70 25.41
C ASP A 244 6.79 -2.44 25.24
N THR A 245 6.12 -3.17 24.35
CA THR A 245 4.67 -3.09 24.17
C THR A 245 3.97 -4.10 25.07
N ASN A 246 3.42 -3.64 26.19
CA ASN A 246 2.64 -4.48 27.09
C ASN A 246 1.12 -4.31 26.88
N LEU A 247 0.32 -5.11 27.60
CA LEU A 247 -1.14 -5.05 27.50
C LEU A 247 -1.72 -3.68 27.90
N ALA A 248 -1.12 -2.98 28.86
CA ALA A 248 -1.59 -1.65 29.26
C ALA A 248 -1.40 -0.63 28.13
N ASP A 249 -0.30 -0.72 27.37
CA ASP A 249 -0.07 0.10 26.19
C ASP A 249 -1.11 -0.18 25.10
N LEU A 250 -1.40 -1.46 24.82
CA LEU A 250 -2.45 -1.85 23.88
C LEU A 250 -3.85 -1.35 24.31
N MET A 251 -4.14 -1.37 25.61
CA MET A 251 -5.39 -0.84 26.16
C MET A 251 -5.46 0.68 26.06
N LYS A 252 -4.36 1.39 26.34
CA LYS A 252 -4.23 2.83 26.15
C LYS A 252 -4.45 3.20 24.68
N LEU A 253 -3.83 2.47 23.76
CA LEU A 253 -4.02 2.62 22.32
C LEU A 253 -5.49 2.40 21.93
N GLY A 254 -6.08 1.29 22.36
CA GLY A 254 -7.48 0.97 22.09
C GLY A 254 -8.45 2.03 22.62
N SER A 255 -8.15 2.63 23.78
CA SER A 255 -8.98 3.70 24.37
C SER A 255 -8.94 4.99 23.56
N ARG A 256 -7.80 5.34 22.95
CA ARG A 256 -7.66 6.50 22.04
C ARG A 256 -8.47 6.30 20.76
N LEU A 257 -8.61 5.05 20.29
CA LEU A 257 -9.35 4.70 19.10
C LEU A 257 -10.88 4.64 19.30
N ARG A 258 -11.39 4.88 20.51
CA ARG A 258 -12.84 4.80 20.82
C ARG A 258 -13.69 5.72 19.93
N GLY A 259 -13.18 6.92 19.67
CA GLY A 259 -13.86 7.92 18.83
C GLY A 259 -13.72 7.68 17.34
N LEU A 260 -12.79 6.83 16.92
CA LEU A 260 -12.36 6.74 15.52
C LEU A 260 -13.45 6.16 14.62
N ALA A 261 -13.86 6.95 13.63
CA ALA A 261 -14.73 6.56 12.53
C ALA A 261 -13.94 6.32 11.24
N ALA A 262 -14.61 5.81 10.19
CA ALA A 262 -13.93 5.43 8.94
C ALA A 262 -13.48 6.63 8.10
N ASP A 263 -14.24 7.72 8.12
CA ASP A 263 -13.88 9.03 7.55
C ASP A 263 -12.69 9.67 8.29
N GLN A 264 -12.51 9.36 9.57
CA GLN A 264 -11.36 9.76 10.38
C GLN A 264 -10.12 8.86 10.20
N THR A 265 -10.25 7.79 9.41
CA THR A 265 -9.12 6.94 9.05
C THR A 265 -8.61 7.35 7.67
N GLU A 266 -7.32 7.58 7.54
CA GLU A 266 -6.66 7.95 6.28
C GLU A 266 -5.74 6.82 5.84
N PHE A 267 -5.70 6.54 4.54
CA PHE A 267 -4.83 5.54 3.95
C PHE A 267 -4.00 6.14 2.84
N ALA A 268 -2.70 5.88 2.86
CA ALA A 268 -1.79 6.23 1.77
C ALA A 268 -0.75 5.14 1.54
N THR A 269 -0.14 5.19 0.38
CA THR A 269 1.13 4.50 0.11
C THR A 269 2.21 5.56 0.02
N VAL A 270 3.44 5.25 0.43
CA VAL A 270 4.57 6.16 0.22
C VAL A 270 4.63 6.57 -1.26
N PRO A 271 4.68 7.87 -1.59
CA PRO A 271 4.79 8.35 -2.96
C PRO A 271 6.04 7.78 -3.64
N ILE A 272 5.86 7.23 -4.84
CA ILE A 272 6.93 6.58 -5.63
C ILE A 272 7.17 7.41 -6.89
N SER A 273 8.43 7.74 -7.17
CA SER A 273 8.85 8.42 -8.41
C SER A 273 9.30 7.43 -9.48
N GLU A 274 9.89 6.29 -9.10
CA GLU A 274 10.39 5.28 -10.02
C GLU A 274 9.97 3.87 -9.58
N PHE A 275 9.19 3.19 -10.43
CA PHE A 275 8.61 1.87 -10.14
C PHE A 275 9.47 0.68 -10.60
N ASP A 276 10.54 0.94 -11.36
CA ASP A 276 11.50 -0.08 -11.78
C ASP A 276 12.93 0.46 -11.72
N HIS A 277 13.30 1.05 -10.58
CA HIS A 277 14.66 1.52 -10.34
C HIS A 277 15.60 0.31 -10.28
N ARG A 278 16.41 0.11 -11.33
CA ARG A 278 17.27 -1.08 -11.46
C ARG A 278 18.62 -0.86 -10.76
N VAL A 279 18.88 -1.65 -9.73
CA VAL A 279 20.17 -1.64 -9.00
C VAL A 279 20.89 -2.96 -9.23
N PRO A 280 22.19 -2.98 -9.63
CA PRO A 280 22.90 -4.19 -10.04
C PRO A 280 22.83 -5.38 -9.06
N GLN A 281 22.76 -5.11 -7.75
CA GLN A 281 22.68 -6.14 -6.70
C GLN A 281 21.26 -6.52 -6.29
N TRP A 282 20.28 -5.62 -6.50
CA TRP A 282 18.92 -5.75 -5.97
C TRP A 282 17.85 -5.96 -7.06
N GLY A 283 18.24 -5.82 -8.33
CA GLY A 283 17.32 -5.89 -9.46
C GLY A 283 16.35 -4.71 -9.45
N SER A 284 15.07 -4.99 -9.70
CA SER A 284 13.99 -4.00 -9.69
C SER A 284 13.69 -3.53 -8.26
N THR A 285 13.72 -2.22 -8.03
CA THR A 285 13.40 -1.57 -6.75
C THR A 285 12.47 -0.37 -6.95
N LEU A 286 11.96 0.19 -5.86
CA LEU A 286 11.07 1.36 -5.87
C LEU A 286 11.79 2.56 -5.26
N LEU A 287 11.91 3.64 -6.02
CA LEU A 287 12.46 4.91 -5.52
C LEU A 287 11.32 5.82 -5.07
N TRP A 288 11.42 6.34 -3.84
CA TRP A 288 10.44 7.28 -3.32
C TRP A 288 10.54 8.64 -4.01
N ASP A 289 9.39 9.26 -4.22
CA ASP A 289 9.34 10.66 -4.60
C ASP A 289 9.79 11.50 -3.40
N LYS A 290 10.96 12.12 -3.53
CA LYS A 290 11.65 12.77 -2.42
C LYS A 290 10.80 13.85 -1.75
N ASP A 291 10.19 14.74 -2.53
CA ASP A 291 9.46 15.89 -2.00
C ASP A 291 8.11 15.47 -1.43
N ARG A 292 7.38 14.59 -2.14
CA ARG A 292 6.05 14.13 -1.68
C ARG A 292 6.14 13.20 -0.48
N SER A 293 7.14 12.31 -0.44
CA SER A 293 7.38 11.47 0.74
C SER A 293 7.84 12.29 1.94
N ALA A 294 8.70 13.30 1.75
CA ALA A 294 9.09 14.22 2.82
C ALA A 294 7.87 15.00 3.37
N ALA A 295 6.98 15.48 2.49
CA ALA A 295 5.73 16.12 2.90
C ALA A 295 4.82 15.18 3.70
N LEU A 296 4.69 13.92 3.26
CA LEU A 296 3.91 12.89 3.95
C LEU A 296 4.43 12.65 5.38
N TRP A 297 5.73 12.43 5.53
CA TRP A 297 6.32 12.18 6.84
C TRP A 297 6.33 13.42 7.73
N ALA A 298 6.47 14.61 7.15
CA ALA A 298 6.35 15.87 7.88
C ALA A 298 4.92 16.10 8.39
N ALA A 299 3.89 15.72 7.61
CA ALA A 299 2.51 15.77 8.06
C ALA A 299 2.28 14.86 9.28
N LEU A 300 2.75 13.60 9.24
CA LEU A 300 2.62 12.69 10.38
C LEU A 300 3.39 13.14 11.62
N ARG A 301 4.63 13.64 11.47
CA ARG A 301 5.40 14.19 12.61
C ARG A 301 4.68 15.36 13.28
N ALA A 302 4.02 16.20 12.49
CA ALA A 302 3.33 17.39 12.96
C ALA A 302 1.87 17.13 13.37
N ASP A 303 1.44 15.85 13.43
CA ASP A 303 0.06 15.44 13.66
C ASP A 303 -0.94 16.20 12.76
N ARG A 304 -0.67 16.21 11.45
CA ARG A 304 -1.51 16.82 10.41
C ARG A 304 -2.15 15.76 9.51
N PRO A 305 -3.34 16.03 8.94
CA PRO A 305 -3.99 15.09 8.03
C PRO A 305 -3.17 14.92 6.75
N ILE A 306 -3.16 13.71 6.20
CA ILE A 306 -2.48 13.43 4.93
C ILE A 306 -3.43 13.57 3.74
N VAL A 307 -4.74 13.45 3.97
CA VAL A 307 -5.74 13.68 2.91
C VAL A 307 -5.95 15.18 2.72
N GLY A 308 -5.83 15.64 1.47
CA GLY A 308 -6.02 17.06 1.13
C GLY A 308 -4.74 17.88 1.09
N ASP A 309 -3.63 17.36 1.61
CA ASP A 309 -2.33 18.03 1.54
C ASP A 309 -1.81 18.05 0.09
N ARG A 310 -1.59 19.26 -0.43
CA ARG A 310 -1.13 19.48 -1.81
C ARG A 310 0.33 19.05 -2.02
N GLY A 311 1.14 19.05 -0.98
CA GLY A 311 2.53 18.61 -1.02
C GLY A 311 2.68 17.08 -1.09
N ILE A 312 1.67 16.33 -0.66
CA ILE A 312 1.63 14.85 -0.74
C ILE A 312 1.03 14.39 -2.06
N ARG A 313 0.06 15.14 -2.58
CA ARG A 313 -0.64 14.79 -3.81
C ARG A 313 0.32 14.76 -5.00
N PRO A 314 0.07 13.87 -5.98
CA PRO A 314 0.72 13.96 -7.28
C PRO A 314 0.63 15.38 -7.84
N SER A 315 1.65 15.79 -8.60
CA SER A 315 1.60 16.98 -9.43
C SER A 315 0.25 17.06 -10.16
N MET A 316 -0.25 18.27 -10.42
CA MET A 316 -1.49 18.55 -11.20
C MET A 316 -1.51 17.95 -12.63
N ASP A 317 -0.47 17.21 -13.00
CA ASP A 317 -0.35 16.47 -14.24
C ASP A 317 -1.32 15.28 -14.27
N VAL A 318 -1.80 14.92 -15.46
CA VAL A 318 -2.83 13.87 -15.60
C VAL A 318 -2.19 12.50 -15.39
N PRO A 319 -2.63 11.71 -14.39
CA PRO A 319 -2.01 10.43 -14.13
C PRO A 319 -2.42 9.37 -15.15
N VAL A 320 -1.46 8.54 -15.56
CA VAL A 320 -1.68 7.48 -16.55
C VAL A 320 -1.21 6.11 -16.08
N GLU A 321 -2.01 5.08 -16.38
CA GLU A 321 -1.76 3.69 -15.97
C GLU A 321 -0.56 3.05 -16.67
N ILE A 322 -0.20 3.53 -17.86
CA ILE A 322 0.91 2.99 -18.65
C ILE A 322 1.99 4.05 -18.81
N ALA A 323 3.24 3.63 -18.69
CA ALA A 323 4.38 4.52 -18.83
C ALA A 323 4.46 5.07 -20.27
N PRO A 324 4.48 6.40 -20.47
CA PRO A 324 4.67 7.00 -21.80
C PRO A 324 5.87 6.43 -22.55
N ALA A 325 6.98 6.16 -21.85
CA ALA A 325 8.21 5.61 -22.42
C ALA A 325 8.06 4.18 -23.00
N SER A 326 6.98 3.46 -22.68
CA SER A 326 6.67 2.14 -23.26
C SER A 326 5.85 2.23 -24.56
N LEU A 327 5.39 3.43 -24.93
CA LEU A 327 4.48 3.66 -26.04
C LEU A 327 5.21 4.33 -27.20
N HIS A 328 5.18 3.66 -28.34
CA HIS A 328 5.75 4.13 -29.59
C HIS A 328 4.65 4.82 -30.39
N LEU A 329 4.85 6.10 -30.69
CA LEU A 329 3.89 6.95 -31.40
C LEU A 329 4.48 7.38 -32.74
N ARG A 330 3.69 7.32 -33.82
CA ARG A 330 3.96 8.05 -35.06
C ARG A 330 3.06 9.28 -35.10
N VAL A 331 3.65 10.46 -35.19
CA VAL A 331 2.92 11.73 -35.07
C VAL A 331 3.11 12.55 -36.35
N THR A 332 2.02 13.06 -36.90
CA THR A 332 2.04 13.79 -38.18
C THR A 332 2.41 15.27 -38.08
N ASP A 333 2.41 15.81 -36.86
CA ASP A 333 2.66 17.23 -36.57
C ASP A 333 3.91 17.41 -35.70
N GLN A 334 4.76 18.37 -36.05
CA GLN A 334 6.07 18.54 -35.43
C GLN A 334 5.98 19.13 -34.00
N GLU A 335 5.04 20.05 -33.75
CA GLU A 335 4.87 20.67 -32.43
C GLU A 335 4.29 19.66 -31.45
N VAL A 336 3.24 18.94 -31.86
CA VAL A 336 2.63 17.86 -31.07
C VAL A 336 3.64 16.74 -30.83
N ALA A 337 4.43 16.36 -31.84
CA ALA A 337 5.49 15.36 -31.67
C ALA A 337 6.53 15.80 -30.61
N SER A 338 6.94 17.06 -30.64
CA SER A 338 7.92 17.62 -29.70
C SER A 338 7.36 17.66 -28.27
N ALA A 339 6.11 18.10 -28.10
CA ALA A 339 5.45 18.13 -26.80
C ALA A 339 5.17 16.73 -26.24
N LEU A 340 4.84 15.74 -27.08
CA LEU A 340 4.70 14.34 -26.65
C LEU A 340 6.06 13.72 -26.27
N ARG A 341 7.16 14.07 -26.94
CA ARG A 341 8.52 13.67 -26.50
C ARG A 341 8.85 14.25 -25.13
N ALA A 342 8.50 15.52 -24.89
CA ALA A 342 8.69 16.16 -23.59
C ALA A 342 7.84 15.49 -22.48
N ASN A 343 6.74 14.82 -22.86
CA ASN A 343 5.92 13.97 -21.99
C ASN A 343 6.48 12.56 -21.76
N GLY A 344 7.65 12.24 -22.34
CA GLY A 344 8.32 10.95 -22.18
C GLY A 344 7.82 9.84 -23.11
N PHE A 345 6.98 10.14 -24.11
CA PHE A 345 6.62 9.16 -25.14
C PHE A 345 7.78 8.89 -26.11
N VAL A 346 7.85 7.67 -26.65
CA VAL A 346 8.78 7.35 -27.75
C VAL A 346 8.11 7.78 -29.05
N VAL A 347 8.53 8.93 -29.61
CA VAL A 347 7.85 9.54 -30.76
C VAL A 347 8.72 9.55 -32.01
N GLU A 348 8.22 8.91 -33.06
CA GLU A 348 8.66 9.08 -34.44
C GLU A 348 7.81 10.19 -35.09
N TYR A 349 8.47 11.22 -35.63
CA TYR A 349 7.77 12.24 -36.41
C TYR A 349 7.72 11.81 -37.87
N VAL A 350 6.51 11.69 -38.42
CA VAL A 350 6.30 11.28 -39.81
C VAL A 350 5.48 12.39 -40.47
N PRO A 351 6.09 13.34 -41.19
CA PRO A 351 5.38 14.45 -41.79
C PRO A 351 4.29 13.93 -42.72
N ARG A 352 3.13 14.58 -42.69
CA ARG A 352 2.06 14.26 -43.63
C ARG A 352 2.52 14.55 -45.06
N LYS A 353 2.02 13.77 -46.02
CA LYS A 353 2.22 14.07 -47.44
C LYS A 353 1.55 15.41 -47.79
N PRO A 354 2.14 16.22 -48.69
CA PRO A 354 1.61 17.54 -49.04
C PRO A 354 0.14 17.53 -49.50
N ASP A 355 -0.29 16.46 -50.18
CA ASP A 355 -1.62 16.34 -50.80
C ASP A 355 -2.64 15.57 -49.95
N GLU A 356 -2.30 15.21 -48.71
CA GLU A 356 -3.18 14.46 -47.82
C GLU A 356 -3.74 15.40 -46.75
N PRO A 357 -5.03 15.75 -46.77
CA PRO A 357 -5.62 16.56 -45.72
C PRO A 357 -5.69 15.77 -44.40
N GLY A 358 -5.63 16.48 -43.28
CA GLY A 358 -5.80 15.85 -41.97
C GLY A 358 -7.22 15.35 -41.73
N PRO A 359 -7.42 14.52 -40.70
CA PRO A 359 -8.76 14.16 -40.28
C PRO A 359 -9.55 15.44 -39.94
N ALA A 360 -10.80 15.51 -40.41
CA ALA A 360 -11.71 16.58 -40.02
C ALA A 360 -12.05 16.46 -38.52
N GLY A 361 -12.07 17.59 -37.82
CA GLY A 361 -12.38 17.66 -36.39
C GLY A 361 -11.16 17.41 -35.49
N PRO A 362 -11.30 16.63 -34.40
CA PRO A 362 -10.24 16.45 -33.41
C PRO A 362 -9.09 15.56 -33.91
N THR A 363 -7.97 15.60 -33.19
CA THR A 363 -6.88 14.63 -33.35
C THR A 363 -7.40 13.21 -33.24
N VAL A 364 -6.94 12.33 -34.14
CA VAL A 364 -7.30 10.91 -34.17
C VAL A 364 -6.13 10.06 -33.69
N ILE A 365 -6.41 9.19 -32.73
CA ILE A 365 -5.47 8.18 -32.23
C ILE A 365 -5.88 6.84 -32.81
N THR A 366 -5.14 6.36 -33.81
CA THR A 366 -5.37 5.05 -34.42
C THR A 366 -4.54 3.99 -33.71
N TYR A 367 -5.15 2.85 -33.40
CA TYR A 367 -4.49 1.77 -32.68
C TYR A 367 -5.12 0.40 -32.97
N ASP A 368 -4.36 -0.67 -32.70
CA ASP A 368 -4.89 -2.03 -32.79
C ASP A 368 -5.81 -2.34 -31.58
N PRO A 369 -7.00 -2.96 -31.76
CA PRO A 369 -7.85 -3.38 -30.65
C PRO A 369 -7.14 -4.18 -29.55
N ALA A 370 -6.11 -4.99 -29.89
CA ALA A 370 -5.29 -5.72 -28.92
C ALA A 370 -4.50 -4.79 -27.98
N ARG A 371 -4.33 -3.52 -28.36
CA ARG A 371 -3.67 -2.46 -27.62
C ARG A 371 -4.63 -1.51 -26.90
N ALA A 372 -5.95 -1.76 -26.91
CA ALA A 372 -6.96 -0.87 -26.35
C ALA A 372 -6.68 -0.37 -24.92
N ARG A 373 -6.07 -1.21 -24.06
CA ARG A 373 -5.70 -0.80 -22.69
C ARG A 373 -4.70 0.37 -22.62
N HIS A 374 -3.92 0.63 -23.67
CA HIS A 374 -2.90 1.68 -23.69
C HIS A 374 -3.39 3.00 -24.29
N ALA A 375 -4.44 2.96 -25.09
CA ALA A 375 -4.99 4.16 -25.75
C ALA A 375 -5.40 5.28 -24.76
N PRO A 376 -5.97 4.98 -23.57
CA PRO A 376 -6.29 6.02 -22.58
C PRO A 376 -5.09 6.86 -22.11
N THR A 377 -3.89 6.28 -22.09
CA THR A 377 -2.67 7.02 -21.70
C THR A 377 -2.33 8.13 -22.70
N ILE A 378 -2.52 7.83 -24.00
CA ILE A 378 -2.26 8.79 -25.08
C ILE A 378 -3.40 9.82 -25.14
N ALA A 379 -4.65 9.37 -24.98
CA ALA A 379 -5.81 10.26 -24.93
C ALA A 379 -5.77 11.23 -23.74
N ALA A 380 -5.20 10.82 -22.60
CA ALA A 380 -4.97 11.70 -21.46
C ALA A 380 -3.98 12.83 -21.78
N ALA A 381 -2.96 12.56 -22.60
CA ALA A 381 -2.00 13.56 -23.06
C ALA A 381 -2.56 14.44 -24.19
N LEU A 382 -3.61 13.99 -24.88
CA LEU A 382 -4.27 14.70 -25.99
C LEU A 382 -5.78 14.83 -25.74
N PRO A 383 -6.21 15.69 -24.79
CA PRO A 383 -7.63 15.82 -24.46
C PRO A 383 -8.47 16.18 -25.68
N GLY A 384 -9.63 15.53 -25.81
CA GLY A 384 -10.52 15.69 -26.96
C GLY A 384 -10.16 14.84 -28.18
N ALA A 385 -9.03 14.12 -28.16
CA ALA A 385 -8.69 13.21 -29.25
C ALA A 385 -9.67 12.04 -29.36
N ARG A 386 -9.98 11.66 -30.60
CA ARG A 386 -10.87 10.54 -30.92
C ARG A 386 -10.07 9.24 -31.05
N LEU A 387 -10.49 8.23 -30.27
CA LEU A 387 -9.93 6.88 -30.35
C LEU A 387 -10.51 6.13 -31.55
N GLN A 388 -9.64 5.60 -32.41
CA GLN A 388 -10.01 4.84 -33.61
C GLN A 388 -9.34 3.45 -33.61
N PRO A 389 -10.04 2.39 -33.17
CA PRO A 389 -9.52 1.03 -33.25
C PRO A 389 -9.53 0.51 -34.68
N VAL A 390 -8.41 -0.05 -35.15
CA VAL A 390 -8.24 -0.68 -36.48
C VAL A 390 -7.53 -2.02 -36.33
N ALA A 391 -8.20 -3.12 -36.69
CA ALA A 391 -7.63 -4.46 -36.57
C ALA A 391 -6.38 -4.65 -37.45
N GLY A 392 -5.32 -5.23 -36.90
CA GLY A 392 -4.07 -5.48 -37.62
C GLY A 392 -3.15 -4.26 -37.70
N HIS A 393 -3.46 -3.16 -36.99
CA HIS A 393 -2.66 -1.94 -36.99
C HIS A 393 -1.28 -2.13 -36.33
N GLY A 394 -1.13 -3.14 -35.48
CA GLY A 394 0.15 -3.51 -34.87
C GLY A 394 0.45 -2.81 -33.54
N GLN A 395 1.73 -2.57 -33.26
CA GLN A 395 2.20 -2.13 -31.93
C GLN A 395 2.34 -0.62 -31.75
N VAL A 396 2.39 0.12 -32.85
CA VAL A 396 2.58 1.58 -32.88
C VAL A 396 1.23 2.28 -32.88
N PHE A 397 1.16 3.46 -32.27
CA PHE A 397 -0.04 4.30 -32.29
C PHE A 397 0.17 5.44 -33.27
N ASP A 398 -0.77 5.63 -34.19
CA ASP A 398 -0.72 6.72 -35.15
C ASP A 398 -1.55 7.90 -34.67
N ILE A 399 -0.91 9.05 -34.56
CA ILE A 399 -1.48 10.31 -34.09
C ILE A 399 -1.59 11.26 -35.27
N ALA A 400 -2.80 11.37 -35.82
CA ALA A 400 -3.11 12.28 -36.90
C ALA A 400 -3.78 13.52 -36.34
N VAL A 401 -3.07 14.66 -36.36
CA VAL A 401 -3.61 15.94 -35.87
C VAL A 401 -4.70 16.43 -36.83
N GLY A 402 -5.89 16.68 -36.28
CA GLY A 402 -7.06 17.11 -37.04
C GLY A 402 -7.09 18.61 -37.31
N SER A 403 -8.24 19.11 -37.78
CA SER A 403 -8.46 20.55 -38.01
C SER A 403 -8.69 21.35 -36.72
N GLU A 404 -9.07 20.70 -35.62
CA GLU A 404 -9.22 21.34 -34.31
C GLU A 404 -7.88 21.47 -33.58
N ALA A 405 -7.71 22.58 -32.85
CA ALA A 405 -6.51 22.84 -32.07
C ALA A 405 -6.26 21.71 -31.06
N THR A 406 -5.03 21.21 -31.04
CA THR A 406 -4.64 20.10 -30.17
C THR A 406 -3.61 20.58 -29.16
N ALA A 407 -4.00 20.62 -27.88
CA ALA A 407 -3.09 20.90 -26.79
C ALA A 407 -2.55 19.59 -26.21
N VAL A 408 -1.24 19.54 -25.95
CA VAL A 408 -0.63 18.42 -25.24
C VAL A 408 -0.63 18.73 -23.75
N VAL A 409 -1.37 17.95 -22.96
CA VAL A 409 -1.38 18.04 -21.51
C VAL A 409 -0.30 17.15 -20.92
N LYS A 410 0.40 17.66 -19.90
CA LYS A 410 1.42 16.88 -19.22
C LYS A 410 0.79 15.68 -18.52
N VAL A 411 1.17 14.47 -18.93
CA VAL A 411 0.83 13.23 -18.25
C VAL A 411 2.00 12.75 -17.40
N VAL A 412 1.69 12.14 -16.26
CA VAL A 412 2.70 11.53 -15.42
C VAL A 412 2.29 10.09 -15.15
N HIS A 413 3.21 9.16 -15.40
CA HIS A 413 3.01 7.77 -15.02
C HIS A 413 3.18 7.61 -13.51
N ASP A 414 2.20 8.09 -12.77
CA ASP A 414 2.16 7.95 -11.33
C ASP A 414 1.16 6.89 -10.94
N ARG A 415 1.61 5.64 -10.79
CA ARG A 415 0.75 4.58 -10.25
C ARG A 415 0.35 4.86 -8.79
N SER A 416 1.12 5.68 -8.06
CA SER A 416 0.76 6.10 -6.70
C SER A 416 -0.40 7.09 -6.67
N SER A 417 -0.66 7.86 -7.73
CA SER A 417 -1.82 8.77 -7.79
C SER A 417 -3.18 8.06 -7.86
N VAL A 418 -3.25 6.94 -8.59
CA VAL A 418 -4.49 6.19 -8.84
C VAL A 418 -4.67 5.07 -7.82
N GLU A 419 -3.57 4.49 -7.32
CA GLU A 419 -3.61 3.35 -6.40
C GLU A 419 -2.90 3.58 -5.05
N GLY A 420 -2.32 4.75 -4.77
CA GLY A 420 -1.57 5.02 -3.53
C GLY A 420 -1.87 6.37 -2.86
N ALA A 421 -2.65 7.26 -3.49
CA ALA A 421 -2.93 8.59 -3.01
C ALA A 421 -3.66 8.58 -1.66
N PRO A 422 -3.44 9.57 -0.79
CA PRO A 422 -4.19 9.71 0.45
C PRO A 422 -5.70 9.66 0.20
N VAL A 423 -6.39 8.76 0.90
CA VAL A 423 -7.84 8.57 0.82
C VAL A 423 -8.41 8.32 2.21
N HIS A 424 -9.63 8.78 2.47
CA HIS A 424 -10.35 8.42 3.68
C HIS A 424 -10.86 6.96 3.62
N GLY A 425 -10.99 6.32 4.77
CA GLY A 425 -11.35 4.91 4.90
C GLY A 425 -12.78 4.60 4.48
N ASP A 426 -13.69 5.56 4.62
CA ASP A 426 -15.07 5.48 4.12
C ASP A 426 -15.14 5.20 2.60
N ARG A 427 -14.20 5.75 1.81
CA ARG A 427 -14.08 5.50 0.37
C ARG A 427 -13.57 4.10 0.02
N LEU A 428 -12.97 3.40 0.99
CA LEU A 428 -12.43 2.04 0.80
C LEU A 428 -13.40 0.95 1.26
N ARG A 429 -14.44 1.31 2.00
CA ARG A 429 -15.45 0.36 2.48
C ARG A 429 -16.31 -0.19 1.35
N CYS A 430 -16.85 -1.37 1.59
CA CYS A 430 -17.94 -1.92 0.79
C CYS A 430 -19.18 -1.02 0.87
N THR A 431 -19.50 -0.27 -0.20
CA THR A 431 -20.80 0.40 -0.31
C THR A 431 -21.89 -0.64 -0.58
N THR A 432 -22.70 -0.96 0.42
CA THR A 432 -23.96 -1.70 0.21
C THR A 432 -25.06 -0.71 -0.21
N PRO A 433 -25.96 -1.06 -1.14
CA PRO A 433 -27.09 -0.19 -1.52
C PRO A 433 -27.98 0.25 -0.35
N ASP A 434 -27.97 -0.48 0.77
CA ASP A 434 -28.90 -0.28 1.90
C ASP A 434 -28.28 0.27 3.19
N GLU A 435 -27.03 0.76 3.18
CA GLU A 435 -26.44 1.35 4.40
C GLU A 435 -26.42 2.89 4.27
N PRO A 436 -27.17 3.64 5.11
CA PRO A 436 -27.16 5.08 5.04
C PRO A 436 -25.75 5.60 5.34
N ALA A 437 -25.29 6.56 4.53
CA ALA A 437 -24.09 7.33 4.82
C ALA A 437 -24.29 8.01 6.19
N GLY A 438 -23.60 7.48 7.20
CA GLY A 438 -23.59 8.00 8.57
C GLY A 438 -22.48 9.00 8.77
#